data_AF-A0A7S6N686-F1
#
_entry.id   AF-A0A7S6N686-F1
#
_cell.length_a   1.000
_cell.length_b   1.000
_cell.length_c   1.000
_cell.angle_alpha   90.00
_cell.angle_beta   90.00
_cell.angle_gamma   90.00
#
_symmetry.space_group_name_H-M   'P 1'
#
loop_
_entity.id
_entity.type
_entity.pdbx_description
1 polymer ?
#
loop_
_entity_poly.entity_id
_entity_poly.type
_entity_poly.pdbx_seq_one_letter_code
_entity_poly.pdbx_strand_id
1 'polypeptide(L)'
;MKKVIIGAALLALSSQAGAISLTMTAVNQRSSSGSLSTLKWDGCTTYTSATGCINPANNNLSNMGLTASTAVWDWNPTTGVLSMTGMFNAASTIGSSGSAVASAVNGDKVTDLIINTGTQTTTAATYQCLEGNFLAGVGANGCLNLDLGADGVLNSSVVYNVGGNANCVQRTIGGDDSSTGNVRTLMNTAGGGGCEAGDGAFNMWTVVSYTGPGGQLIVSNGIPLASAGTSYLTFSVAAVPVPGAVWLLGSAIGLLGLVRRRIAA
;
A
#
# COMPACT_ATOMS: atom_id res chain seq x y z
N MET A 1 45.14 3.10 9.46
CA MET A 1 44.03 3.23 8.48
C MET A 1 43.01 2.09 8.50
N LYS A 2 43.32 0.86 8.95
CA LYS A 2 42.35 -0.25 9.04
C LYS A 2 41.20 -0.08 10.07
N LYS A 3 41.34 0.81 11.07
CA LYS A 3 40.33 1.02 12.12
C LYS A 3 39.15 1.92 11.70
N VAL A 4 39.30 2.72 10.65
CA VAL A 4 38.25 3.65 10.18
C VAL A 4 37.22 2.95 9.30
N ILE A 5 37.60 1.87 8.62
CA ILE A 5 36.73 1.12 7.70
C ILE A 5 35.66 0.32 8.46
N ILE A 6 35.96 -0.16 9.67
CA ILE A 6 35.01 -0.93 10.49
C ILE A 6 33.90 -0.02 11.07
N GLY A 7 34.21 1.24 11.41
CA GLY A 7 33.24 2.20 11.93
C GLY A 7 32.19 2.62 10.90
N ALA A 8 32.60 2.84 9.65
CA ALA A 8 31.68 3.20 8.56
C ALA A 8 30.75 2.05 8.17
N ALA A 9 31.24 0.80 8.17
CA ALA A 9 30.43 -0.38 7.92
C ALA A 9 29.39 -0.62 9.04
N LEU A 10 29.75 -0.42 10.32
CA LEU A 10 28.78 -0.51 11.42
C LEU A 10 27.74 0.62 11.39
N LEU A 11 28.12 1.84 11.00
CA LEU A 11 27.16 2.95 10.88
C LEU A 11 26.16 2.73 9.73
N ALA A 12 26.63 2.21 8.59
CA ALA A 12 25.77 1.85 7.45
C ALA A 12 24.87 0.62 7.74
N LEU A 13 25.30 -0.29 8.62
CA LEU A 13 24.46 -1.38 9.11
C LEU A 13 23.46 -0.90 10.18
N SER A 14 23.77 0.16 10.93
CA SER A 14 22.88 0.69 11.97
C SER A 14 21.69 1.47 11.41
N SER A 15 21.78 2.03 10.19
CA SER A 15 20.65 2.72 9.55
C SER A 15 19.58 1.77 9.00
N GLN A 16 19.89 0.49 8.79
CA GLN A 16 18.89 -0.56 8.49
C GLN A 16 18.36 -1.27 9.74
N ALA A 17 18.93 -1.00 10.92
CA ALA A 17 18.58 -1.71 12.16
C ALA A 17 17.24 -1.25 12.81
N GLY A 18 16.39 -0.53 12.08
CA GLY A 18 15.13 0.02 12.60
C GLY A 18 13.87 -0.42 11.85
N ALA A 19 13.98 -1.11 10.72
CA ALA A 19 12.81 -1.58 9.99
C ALA A 19 12.18 -2.80 10.68
N ILE A 20 10.87 -2.76 10.86
CA ILE A 20 10.08 -3.80 11.52
C ILE A 20 9.13 -4.40 10.50
N SER A 21 9.15 -5.72 10.36
CA SER A 21 8.25 -6.40 9.46
C SER A 21 6.80 -6.29 9.91
N LEU A 22 5.93 -6.12 8.93
CA LEU A 22 4.52 -5.92 9.08
C LEU A 22 3.74 -7.00 8.34
N THR A 23 2.60 -7.37 8.90
CA THR A 23 1.58 -8.14 8.17
C THR A 23 0.38 -7.25 7.98
N MET A 24 0.06 -6.95 6.72
CA MET A 24 -1.14 -6.21 6.40
C MET A 24 -2.38 -7.00 6.81
N THR A 25 -3.37 -6.30 7.33
CA THR A 25 -4.60 -6.90 7.87
C THR A 25 -5.85 -6.34 7.20
N ALA A 26 -5.79 -5.10 6.70
CA ALA A 26 -6.89 -4.51 5.95
C ALA A 26 -6.43 -3.38 5.02
N VAL A 27 -7.16 -3.24 3.93
CA VAL A 27 -7.11 -2.13 2.97
C VAL A 27 -8.51 -1.54 2.97
N ASN A 28 -8.67 -0.33 3.49
CA ASN A 28 -9.98 0.22 3.80
C ASN A 28 -10.22 1.54 3.11
N GLN A 29 -11.46 1.75 2.68
CA GLN A 29 -11.94 3.01 2.12
C GLN A 29 -13.34 3.34 2.66
N ARG A 30 -13.67 4.63 2.74
CA ARG A 30 -15.04 5.09 3.00
C ARG A 30 -15.60 5.87 1.83
N SER A 31 -16.74 5.40 1.32
CA SER A 31 -17.52 6.11 0.31
C SER A 31 -18.16 7.38 0.88
N SER A 32 -18.76 8.19 0.02
CA SER A 32 -19.58 9.36 0.39
C SER A 32 -20.76 9.03 1.30
N SER A 33 -21.28 7.79 1.24
CA SER A 33 -22.28 7.29 2.18
C SER A 33 -21.75 7.07 3.60
N GLY A 34 -20.45 7.27 3.83
CA GLY A 34 -19.79 7.05 5.11
C GLY A 34 -19.62 5.59 5.47
N SER A 35 -20.01 4.64 4.62
CA SER A 35 -19.85 3.19 4.90
C SER A 35 -18.41 2.75 4.70
N LEU A 36 -17.90 1.94 5.64
CA LEU A 36 -16.58 1.32 5.53
C LEU A 36 -16.64 0.18 4.51
N SER A 37 -15.70 0.19 3.56
CA SER A 37 -15.48 -0.88 2.60
C SER A 37 -14.05 -1.38 2.72
N THR A 38 -13.89 -2.70 2.77
CA THR A 38 -12.58 -3.36 2.76
C THR A 38 -12.32 -3.93 1.37
N LEU A 39 -11.22 -3.48 0.75
CA LEU A 39 -10.81 -3.94 -0.57
C LEU A 39 -10.29 -5.39 -0.52
N LYS A 40 -10.29 -6.05 -1.68
CA LYS A 40 -9.74 -7.40 -1.86
C LYS A 40 -8.28 -7.31 -2.25
N TRP A 41 -7.42 -7.99 -1.52
CA TRP A 41 -5.98 -7.95 -1.71
C TRP A 41 -5.29 -9.27 -1.34
N ASP A 42 -5.81 -10.03 -0.38
CA ASP A 42 -5.12 -11.18 0.21
C ASP A 42 -5.42 -12.51 -0.53
N GLY A 43 -4.54 -13.49 -0.35
CA GLY A 43 -4.73 -14.88 -0.75
C GLY A 43 -5.16 -15.73 0.43
N CYS A 44 -6.47 -15.84 0.66
CA CYS A 44 -7.01 -16.72 1.70
C CYS A 44 -8.00 -17.74 1.14
N THR A 45 -8.46 -18.66 1.99
CA THR A 45 -9.35 -19.77 1.61
C THR A 45 -10.83 -19.51 1.88
N THR A 46 -11.16 -18.40 2.55
CA THR A 46 -12.53 -18.04 2.93
C THR A 46 -12.94 -16.74 2.25
N TYR A 47 -13.87 -16.83 1.30
CA TYR A 47 -14.32 -15.70 0.50
C TYR A 47 -15.71 -15.25 0.98
N THR A 48 -15.76 -14.35 1.96
CA THR A 48 -17.00 -13.72 2.39
C THR A 48 -17.05 -12.26 1.97
N SER A 49 -18.20 -11.61 2.17
CA SER A 49 -18.38 -10.19 1.89
C SER A 49 -17.48 -9.28 2.74
N ALA A 50 -16.99 -9.75 3.90
CA ALA A 50 -16.18 -8.95 4.81
C ALA A 50 -14.67 -9.29 4.75
N THR A 51 -14.27 -10.36 4.07
CA THR A 51 -12.85 -10.76 3.99
C THR A 51 -12.11 -9.93 2.95
N GLY A 52 -10.86 -9.57 3.22
CA GLY A 52 -10.00 -8.90 2.24
C GLY A 52 -9.47 -9.82 1.13
N CYS A 53 -10.08 -10.97 0.85
CA CYS A 53 -9.46 -11.99 0.01
C CYS A 53 -9.93 -11.97 -1.43
N ILE A 54 -8.97 -12.09 -2.35
CA ILE A 54 -9.23 -12.27 -3.78
C ILE A 54 -9.64 -13.73 -4.01
N ASN A 55 -10.87 -13.94 -4.46
CA ASN A 55 -11.37 -15.26 -4.84
C ASN A 55 -10.80 -15.63 -6.22
N PRO A 56 -9.97 -16.68 -6.35
CA PRO A 56 -9.39 -17.08 -7.62
C PRO A 56 -10.43 -17.57 -8.64
N ALA A 57 -11.63 -17.95 -8.19
CA ALA A 57 -12.76 -18.29 -9.06
C ALA A 57 -13.55 -17.06 -9.53
N ASN A 58 -13.20 -15.84 -9.09
CA ASN A 58 -13.83 -14.62 -9.59
C ASN A 58 -13.22 -14.23 -10.94
N ASN A 59 -13.95 -14.56 -12.01
CA ASN A 59 -13.51 -14.30 -13.38
C ASN A 59 -13.35 -12.80 -13.68
N ASN A 60 -14.10 -11.91 -13.02
CA ASN A 60 -13.97 -10.47 -13.26
C ASN A 60 -12.60 -9.98 -12.79
N LEU A 61 -12.18 -10.38 -11.57
CA LEU A 61 -10.87 -10.01 -11.03
C LEU A 61 -9.72 -10.68 -11.79
N SER A 62 -9.86 -11.96 -12.15
CA SER A 62 -8.81 -12.67 -12.88
C SER A 62 -8.62 -12.12 -14.29
N ASN A 63 -9.68 -11.72 -14.99
CA ASN A 63 -9.60 -11.12 -16.33
C ASN A 63 -8.92 -9.75 -16.31
N MET A 64 -9.00 -9.03 -15.19
CA MET A 64 -8.22 -7.81 -14.97
C MET A 64 -6.73 -8.10 -14.70
N GLY A 65 -6.35 -9.36 -14.47
CA GLY A 65 -4.99 -9.74 -14.09
C GLY A 65 -4.65 -9.43 -12.62
N LEU A 66 -5.69 -9.31 -11.77
CA LEU A 66 -5.55 -9.17 -10.33
C LEU A 66 -5.42 -10.54 -9.68
N THR A 67 -4.35 -10.74 -8.94
CA THR A 67 -4.09 -11.93 -8.13
C THR A 67 -3.92 -11.54 -6.67
N ALA A 68 -3.90 -12.53 -5.77
CA ALA A 68 -3.52 -12.28 -4.38
C ALA A 68 -2.17 -11.54 -4.29
N SER A 69 -2.09 -10.63 -3.31
CA SER A 69 -0.89 -9.89 -2.97
C SER A 69 0.22 -10.83 -2.49
N THR A 70 1.43 -10.59 -2.96
CA THR A 70 2.66 -11.24 -2.48
C THR A 70 3.55 -10.29 -1.70
N ALA A 71 3.04 -9.09 -1.42
CA ALA A 71 3.75 -8.02 -0.76
C ALA A 71 4.26 -8.39 0.64
N VAL A 72 5.55 -8.15 0.86
CA VAL A 72 6.15 -8.13 2.20
C VAL A 72 6.36 -6.68 2.60
N TRP A 73 5.91 -6.32 3.80
CA TRP A 73 5.90 -4.95 4.28
C TRP A 73 6.87 -4.76 5.44
N ASP A 74 7.58 -3.64 5.44
CA ASP A 74 8.45 -3.22 6.52
C ASP A 74 8.19 -1.75 6.87
N TRP A 75 8.25 -1.42 8.15
CA TRP A 75 8.08 -0.07 8.66
C TRP A 75 9.29 0.39 9.45
N ASN A 76 9.84 1.54 9.08
CA ASN A 76 10.87 2.22 9.84
C ASN A 76 10.24 3.38 10.62
N PRO A 77 9.99 3.23 11.95
CA PRO A 77 9.38 4.27 12.76
C PRO A 77 10.30 5.48 12.97
N THR A 78 11.60 5.35 12.74
CA THR A 78 12.55 6.47 12.87
C THR A 78 12.49 7.39 11.68
N THR A 79 12.33 6.85 10.46
CA THR A 79 12.27 7.65 9.23
C THR A 79 10.84 7.90 8.75
N GLY A 80 9.85 7.18 9.26
CA GLY A 80 8.48 7.23 8.77
C GLY A 80 8.30 6.58 7.39
N VAL A 81 9.13 5.58 7.06
CA VAL A 81 9.09 4.91 5.76
C VAL A 81 8.40 3.56 5.88
N LEU A 82 7.30 3.39 5.16
CA LEU A 82 6.63 2.12 4.90
C LEU A 82 7.10 1.63 3.53
N SER A 83 7.83 0.53 3.51
CA SER A 83 8.31 -0.10 2.28
C SER A 83 7.65 -1.44 2.06
N MET A 84 7.48 -1.76 0.79
CA MET A 84 6.93 -3.01 0.29
C MET A 84 7.93 -3.62 -0.68
N THR A 85 8.11 -4.94 -0.63
CA THR A 85 8.76 -5.69 -1.71
C THR A 85 7.75 -6.67 -2.31
N GLY A 86 7.82 -6.88 -3.63
CA GLY A 86 6.91 -7.77 -4.35
C GLY A 86 5.72 -7.03 -4.96
N MET A 87 4.58 -7.72 -5.09
CA MET A 87 3.39 -7.18 -5.75
C MET A 87 2.25 -7.02 -4.75
N PHE A 88 1.65 -5.84 -4.74
CA PHE A 88 0.41 -5.56 -4.04
C PHE A 88 -0.69 -5.29 -5.05
N ASN A 89 -1.77 -6.05 -4.93
CA ASN A 89 -3.00 -5.86 -5.69
C ASN A 89 -4.10 -5.51 -4.69
N ALA A 90 -4.90 -4.50 -4.98
CA ALA A 90 -6.10 -4.18 -4.21
C ALA A 90 -7.26 -3.90 -5.16
N ALA A 91 -8.44 -4.47 -4.90
CA ALA A 91 -9.60 -4.36 -5.76
C ALA A 91 -10.84 -3.92 -5.00
N SER A 92 -11.61 -3.04 -5.61
CA SER A 92 -12.96 -2.69 -5.19
C SER A 92 -13.97 -3.53 -5.98
N THR A 93 -15.00 -4.04 -5.31
CA THR A 93 -16.04 -4.87 -5.93
C THR A 93 -17.43 -4.49 -5.41
N ILE A 94 -18.46 -4.65 -6.23
CA ILE A 94 -19.86 -4.48 -5.83
C ILE A 94 -20.54 -5.85 -5.70
N GLY A 95 -21.40 -5.97 -4.69
CA GLY A 95 -22.09 -7.21 -4.31
C GLY A 95 -21.45 -7.91 -3.12
N SER A 96 -21.95 -9.10 -2.76
CA SER A 96 -21.31 -9.93 -1.73
C SER A 96 -19.93 -10.32 -2.23
N SER A 97 -18.94 -9.57 -1.80
CA SER A 97 -17.60 -9.48 -2.38
C SER A 97 -16.73 -10.74 -2.19
N GLY A 98 -17.29 -11.81 -1.64
CA GLY A 98 -16.71 -13.15 -1.62
C GLY A 98 -17.18 -14.07 -2.76
N SER A 99 -18.21 -13.66 -3.51
CA SER A 99 -18.77 -14.46 -4.59
C SER A 99 -17.87 -14.47 -5.83
N ALA A 100 -17.84 -15.61 -6.51
CA ALA A 100 -17.22 -15.75 -7.83
C ALA A 100 -17.81 -14.81 -8.89
N VAL A 101 -19.01 -14.28 -8.66
CA VAL A 101 -19.71 -13.38 -9.60
C VAL A 101 -19.70 -11.91 -9.19
N ALA A 102 -18.99 -11.52 -8.13
CA ALA A 102 -18.95 -10.11 -7.71
C ALA A 102 -18.33 -9.25 -8.83
N SER A 103 -19.00 -8.16 -9.19
CA SER A 103 -18.52 -7.23 -10.23
C SER A 103 -17.36 -6.41 -9.69
N ALA A 104 -16.30 -6.28 -10.47
CA ALA A 104 -15.17 -5.43 -10.12
C ALA A 104 -15.47 -3.99 -10.53
N VAL A 105 -15.11 -3.03 -9.66
CA VAL A 105 -15.20 -1.60 -9.97
C VAL A 105 -13.90 -1.17 -10.61
N ASN A 106 -12.81 -1.32 -9.86
CA ASN A 106 -11.44 -1.05 -10.28
C ASN A 106 -10.48 -1.78 -9.35
N GLY A 107 -9.20 -1.80 -9.70
CA GLY A 107 -8.14 -2.23 -8.81
C GLY A 107 -6.82 -1.53 -9.06
N ASP A 108 -5.97 -1.53 -8.04
CA ASP A 108 -4.63 -1.01 -8.09
C ASP A 108 -3.64 -2.18 -8.09
N LYS A 109 -2.68 -2.14 -9.00
CA LYS A 109 -1.56 -3.08 -9.09
C LYS A 109 -0.26 -2.30 -8.97
N VAL A 110 0.51 -2.58 -7.93
CA VAL A 110 1.73 -1.84 -7.60
C VAL A 110 2.85 -2.79 -7.22
N THR A 111 4.08 -2.48 -7.63
CA THR A 111 5.28 -3.26 -7.26
C THR A 111 6.31 -2.38 -6.56
N ASP A 112 6.94 -2.93 -5.54
CA ASP A 112 7.99 -2.29 -4.72
C ASP A 112 7.61 -0.86 -4.24
N LEU A 113 6.43 -0.76 -3.64
CA LEU A 113 5.85 0.49 -3.12
C LEU A 113 6.63 1.00 -1.91
N ILE A 114 6.90 2.30 -1.90
CA ILE A 114 7.48 3.02 -0.77
C ILE A 114 6.59 4.22 -0.48
N ILE A 115 6.08 4.32 0.74
CA ILE A 115 5.34 5.46 1.26
C ILE A 115 6.20 6.08 2.36
N ASN A 116 6.62 7.33 2.16
CA ASN A 116 7.36 8.09 3.16
C ASN A 116 6.41 9.12 3.80
N THR A 117 6.04 8.89 5.06
CA THR A 117 5.14 9.78 5.81
C THR A 117 5.84 11.05 6.27
N GLY A 118 7.17 11.03 6.40
CA GLY A 118 7.98 12.19 6.81
C GLY A 118 8.13 13.22 5.69
N THR A 119 8.35 12.76 4.44
CA THR A 119 8.48 13.64 3.26
C THR A 119 7.22 13.75 2.43
N GLN A 120 6.16 12.99 2.77
CA GLN A 120 4.89 12.94 2.03
C GLN A 120 5.10 12.57 0.55
N THR A 121 5.89 11.53 0.31
CA THR A 121 6.17 11.04 -1.04
C THR A 121 5.83 9.57 -1.16
N THR A 122 5.37 9.17 -2.34
CA THR A 122 5.11 7.77 -2.67
C THR A 122 5.82 7.41 -3.97
N THR A 123 6.60 6.33 -3.95
CA THR A 123 7.29 5.80 -5.14
C THR A 123 7.02 4.31 -5.28
N ALA A 124 7.15 3.78 -6.49
CA ALA A 124 7.02 2.37 -6.78
C ALA A 124 7.87 2.01 -8.00
N ALA A 125 8.20 0.73 -8.18
CA ALA A 125 8.80 0.26 -9.41
C ALA A 125 7.78 0.30 -10.56
N THR A 126 6.53 -0.13 -10.31
CA THR A 126 5.43 0.03 -11.26
C THR A 126 4.12 0.31 -10.53
N TYR A 127 3.22 0.99 -11.23
CA TYR A 127 1.83 1.18 -10.83
C TYR A 127 0.91 1.09 -12.05
N GLN A 128 -0.24 0.48 -11.88
CA GLN A 128 -1.30 0.45 -12.87
C GLN A 128 -2.65 0.43 -12.14
N CYS A 129 -3.59 1.26 -12.61
CA CYS A 129 -5.00 1.04 -12.32
C CYS A 129 -5.59 0.09 -13.37
N LEU A 130 -6.35 -0.88 -12.90
CA LEU A 130 -7.04 -1.89 -13.68
C LEU A 130 -8.53 -1.63 -13.60
N GLU A 131 -9.17 -1.38 -14.75
CA GLU A 131 -10.59 -1.06 -14.80
C GLU A 131 -11.43 -2.34 -14.67
N GLY A 132 -12.46 -2.28 -13.82
CA GLY A 132 -13.42 -3.37 -13.67
C GLY A 132 -14.56 -3.27 -14.67
N ASN A 133 -15.46 -4.26 -14.66
CA ASN A 133 -16.59 -4.29 -15.58
C ASN A 133 -17.80 -3.45 -15.12
N PHE A 134 -17.85 -3.07 -13.85
CA PHE A 134 -19.01 -2.36 -13.31
C PHE A 134 -19.19 -0.96 -13.90
N LEU A 135 -18.11 -0.17 -13.95
CA LEU A 135 -18.19 1.24 -14.34
C LEU A 135 -18.53 1.42 -15.82
N ALA A 136 -18.01 0.55 -16.68
CA ALA A 136 -18.39 0.52 -18.09
C ALA A 136 -19.92 0.33 -18.27
N GLY A 137 -20.55 -0.48 -17.40
CA GLY A 137 -22.01 -0.69 -17.40
C GLY A 137 -22.84 0.54 -17.00
N VAL A 138 -22.21 1.57 -16.41
CA VAL A 138 -22.83 2.86 -16.10
C VAL A 138 -22.24 4.02 -16.91
N GLY A 139 -21.53 3.71 -18.00
CA GLY A 139 -20.97 4.71 -18.91
C GLY A 139 -19.78 5.49 -18.34
N ALA A 140 -18.98 4.87 -17.46
CA ALA A 140 -17.82 5.52 -16.84
C ALA A 140 -16.55 4.66 -16.91
N ASN A 141 -15.39 5.30 -16.78
CA ASN A 141 -14.12 4.64 -16.54
C ASN A 141 -13.43 5.21 -15.29
N GLY A 142 -13.26 4.40 -14.26
CA GLY A 142 -12.73 4.85 -12.97
C GLY A 142 -11.21 5.06 -12.96
N CYS A 143 -10.46 4.25 -13.70
CA CYS A 143 -9.01 4.40 -13.80
C CYS A 143 -8.61 5.65 -14.57
N LEU A 144 -9.27 5.91 -15.68
CA LEU A 144 -9.01 7.06 -16.55
C LEU A 144 -9.85 8.27 -16.15
N ASN A 145 -10.84 8.16 -15.27
CA ASN A 145 -11.75 9.23 -14.89
C ASN A 145 -12.42 9.88 -16.11
N LEU A 146 -13.16 9.04 -16.85
CA LEU A 146 -13.86 9.40 -18.09
C LEU A 146 -15.36 9.09 -17.98
N ASP A 147 -16.14 9.89 -18.69
CA ASP A 147 -17.48 9.54 -19.18
C ASP A 147 -17.32 8.87 -20.56
N LEU A 148 -17.99 7.73 -20.78
CA LEU A 148 -17.91 6.91 -21.99
C LEU A 148 -18.89 7.35 -23.10
N GLY A 149 -19.51 8.51 -22.94
CA GLY A 149 -20.36 9.08 -23.97
C GLY A 149 -21.65 8.30 -24.21
N ALA A 150 -22.17 8.45 -25.44
CA ALA A 150 -23.48 7.94 -25.83
C ALA A 150 -23.45 6.45 -26.20
N ASP A 151 -22.31 5.94 -26.67
CA ASP A 151 -22.18 4.54 -27.07
C ASP A 151 -21.77 3.61 -25.92
N GLY A 152 -21.26 4.18 -24.81
CA GLY A 152 -20.84 3.43 -23.63
C GLY A 152 -19.59 2.57 -23.86
N VAL A 153 -18.83 2.83 -24.92
CA VAL A 153 -17.65 2.08 -25.32
C VAL A 153 -16.40 2.90 -25.06
N LEU A 154 -15.47 2.34 -24.27
CA LEU A 154 -14.16 2.97 -24.06
C LEU A 154 -13.39 3.07 -25.40
N ASN A 155 -13.33 4.27 -25.95
CA ASN A 155 -12.56 4.62 -27.15
C ASN A 155 -11.19 5.22 -26.79
N SER A 156 -11.01 5.59 -25.53
CA SER A 156 -9.79 6.13 -24.96
C SER A 156 -8.77 5.04 -24.62
N SER A 157 -7.51 5.45 -24.51
CA SER A 157 -6.40 4.58 -24.13
C SER A 157 -5.53 5.21 -23.06
N VAL A 158 -4.75 4.38 -22.38
CA VAL A 158 -3.82 4.82 -21.34
C VAL A 158 -2.53 4.02 -21.39
N VAL A 159 -1.42 4.70 -21.10
CA VAL A 159 -0.11 4.10 -20.86
C VAL A 159 0.33 4.49 -19.47
N TYR A 160 0.50 3.49 -18.60
CA TYR A 160 1.08 3.66 -17.27
C TYR A 160 2.61 3.47 -17.32
N ASN A 161 3.31 4.01 -16.32
CA ASN A 161 4.76 3.84 -16.15
C ASN A 161 5.58 4.44 -17.31
N VAL A 162 5.11 5.54 -17.89
CA VAL A 162 5.79 6.20 -19.03
C VAL A 162 7.20 6.61 -18.62
N GLY A 163 8.19 6.23 -19.43
CA GLY A 163 9.60 6.46 -19.12
C GLY A 163 10.11 5.72 -17.88
N GLY A 164 9.44 4.65 -17.44
CA GLY A 164 9.79 3.91 -16.23
C GLY A 164 9.40 4.60 -14.92
N ASN A 165 8.59 5.66 -14.98
CA ASN A 165 8.12 6.39 -13.80
C ASN A 165 6.70 5.94 -13.43
N ALA A 166 6.54 5.27 -12.29
CA ALA A 166 5.23 4.80 -11.79
C ALA A 166 4.19 5.91 -11.55
N ASN A 167 4.62 7.17 -11.44
CA ASN A 167 3.75 8.33 -11.33
C ASN A 167 3.39 8.97 -12.67
N CYS A 168 4.03 8.56 -13.78
CA CYS A 168 3.78 9.12 -15.10
C CYS A 168 2.77 8.27 -15.86
N VAL A 169 1.63 8.88 -16.14
CA VAL A 169 0.54 8.27 -16.91
C VAL A 169 0.23 9.15 -18.11
N GLN A 170 0.01 8.53 -19.26
CA GLN A 170 -0.43 9.20 -20.48
C GLN A 170 -1.78 8.64 -20.88
N ARG A 171 -2.79 9.51 -20.95
CA ARG A 171 -4.13 9.17 -21.40
C ARG A 171 -4.36 9.82 -22.75
N THR A 172 -4.92 9.08 -23.71
CA THR A 172 -5.41 9.61 -24.98
C THR A 172 -6.91 9.43 -25.01
N ILE A 173 -7.64 10.55 -25.08
CA ILE A 173 -9.10 10.55 -25.17
C ILE A 173 -9.50 10.33 -26.62
N GLY A 174 -10.38 9.37 -26.87
CA GLY A 174 -10.84 9.01 -28.21
C GLY A 174 -12.36 8.95 -28.31
N GLY A 175 -12.89 9.01 -29.54
CA GLY A 175 -14.33 8.88 -29.77
C GLY A 175 -15.16 10.01 -29.17
N ASP A 176 -16.26 9.64 -28.53
CA ASP A 176 -17.13 10.52 -27.74
C ASP A 176 -16.86 10.44 -26.22
N ASP A 177 -15.79 9.77 -25.79
CA ASP A 177 -15.33 9.81 -24.41
C ASP A 177 -14.97 11.24 -23.99
N SER A 178 -15.21 11.59 -22.73
CA SER A 178 -14.84 12.90 -22.19
C SER A 178 -14.22 12.80 -20.80
N SER A 179 -13.22 13.65 -20.53
CA SER A 179 -12.55 13.68 -19.23
C SER A 179 -13.42 14.34 -18.17
N THR A 180 -13.67 13.62 -17.08
CA THR A 180 -14.35 14.13 -15.88
C THR A 180 -13.37 14.57 -14.78
N GLY A 181 -12.07 14.33 -14.97
CA GLY A 181 -11.03 14.82 -14.09
C GLY A 181 -9.66 14.18 -14.32
N ASN A 182 -8.82 14.21 -13.29
CA ASN A 182 -7.49 13.61 -13.33
C ASN A 182 -7.57 12.09 -13.43
N VAL A 183 -6.61 11.49 -14.13
CA VAL A 183 -6.42 10.04 -14.19
C VAL A 183 -5.95 9.52 -12.83
N ARG A 184 -6.30 8.28 -12.47
CA ARG A 184 -5.80 7.65 -11.24
C ARG A 184 -4.31 7.29 -11.39
N THR A 185 -3.47 7.80 -10.50
CA THR A 185 -2.00 7.58 -10.47
C THR A 185 -1.55 6.99 -9.13
N LEU A 186 -0.26 6.68 -9.00
CA LEU A 186 0.30 6.16 -7.75
C LEU A 186 0.16 7.18 -6.59
N MET A 187 0.63 8.42 -6.81
CA MET A 187 0.38 9.57 -5.94
C MET A 187 -0.10 10.78 -6.73
N ASN A 188 -0.59 11.80 -6.03
CA ASN A 188 -0.96 13.06 -6.63
C ASN A 188 0.22 13.65 -7.41
N THR A 189 0.01 13.96 -8.67
CA THR A 189 1.00 14.58 -9.54
C THR A 189 0.41 15.78 -10.27
N ALA A 190 1.22 16.84 -10.37
CA ALA A 190 0.96 17.87 -11.37
C ALA A 190 1.29 17.29 -12.75
N GLY A 191 0.46 17.61 -13.75
CA GLY A 191 0.77 17.27 -15.14
C GLY A 191 2.01 18.02 -15.64
N GLY A 192 2.68 17.46 -16.66
CA GLY A 192 3.89 18.04 -17.25
C GLY A 192 4.87 16.99 -17.77
N GLY A 193 5.80 17.42 -18.63
CA GLY A 193 6.84 16.51 -19.17
C GLY A 193 6.29 15.33 -19.99
N GLY A 194 5.08 15.47 -20.53
CA GLY A 194 4.36 14.39 -21.19
C GLY A 194 3.51 13.52 -20.26
N CYS A 195 3.47 13.74 -18.95
CA CYS A 195 2.58 13.04 -18.02
C CYS A 195 1.28 13.85 -17.79
N GLU A 196 0.16 13.17 -17.63
CA GLU A 196 -1.11 13.74 -17.16
C GLU A 196 -1.03 14.13 -15.67
N ALA A 197 -1.88 15.07 -15.26
CA ALA A 197 -2.14 15.29 -13.84
C ALA A 197 -2.88 14.08 -13.26
N GLY A 198 -2.51 13.70 -12.03
CA GLY A 198 -2.92 12.45 -11.43
C GLY A 198 -3.54 12.59 -10.05
N ASP A 199 -4.59 11.81 -9.79
CA ASP A 199 -5.16 11.61 -8.46
C ASP A 199 -4.61 10.29 -7.87
N GLY A 200 -3.88 10.43 -6.77
CA GLY A 200 -3.09 9.36 -6.17
C GLY A 200 -3.90 8.31 -5.41
N ALA A 201 -3.71 7.05 -5.77
CA ALA A 201 -4.21 5.89 -5.05
C ALA A 201 -3.58 5.73 -3.66
N PHE A 202 -2.30 6.12 -3.51
CA PHE A 202 -1.46 5.85 -2.33
C PHE A 202 -0.89 7.12 -1.69
N ASN A 203 -1.70 8.17 -1.58
CA ASN A 203 -1.37 9.38 -0.82
C ASN A 203 -1.45 9.15 0.71
N MET A 204 -0.92 8.04 1.21
CA MET A 204 -1.14 7.56 2.57
C MET A 204 -0.06 8.05 3.55
N TRP A 205 0.06 9.37 3.68
CA TRP A 205 1.19 9.98 4.38
C TRP A 205 0.95 10.26 5.86
N THR A 206 -0.24 9.95 6.40
CA THR A 206 -0.56 10.23 7.81
C THR A 206 -0.55 8.94 8.63
N VAL A 207 0.37 8.84 9.59
CA VAL A 207 0.35 7.80 10.62
C VAL A 207 -0.76 8.13 11.62
N VAL A 208 -1.82 7.32 11.64
CA VAL A 208 -2.96 7.49 12.57
C VAL A 208 -2.64 6.84 13.92
N SER A 209 -2.03 5.66 13.90
CA SER A 209 -1.57 4.98 15.09
C SER A 209 -0.33 4.15 14.80
N TYR A 210 0.58 4.10 15.79
CA TYR A 210 1.67 3.14 15.84
C TYR A 210 1.91 2.76 17.30
N THR A 211 1.66 1.51 17.66
CA THR A 211 1.76 1.04 19.07
C THR A 211 3.00 0.19 19.36
N GLY A 212 3.94 0.11 18.43
CA GLY A 212 5.20 -0.63 18.60
C GLY A 212 5.11 -2.12 18.24
N PRO A 213 6.20 -2.89 18.46
CA PRO A 213 6.24 -4.33 18.22
C PRO A 213 5.14 -5.10 18.95
N GLY A 214 4.47 -6.02 18.24
CA GLY A 214 3.29 -6.74 18.74
C GLY A 214 1.99 -5.93 18.71
N GLY A 215 2.05 -4.68 18.24
CA GLY A 215 0.95 -3.76 18.13
C GLY A 215 0.40 -3.62 16.71
N GLN A 216 -0.03 -2.40 16.38
CA GLN A 216 -0.65 -2.05 15.10
C GLN A 216 -0.02 -0.78 14.52
N LEU A 217 0.05 -0.72 13.20
CA LEU A 217 0.29 0.49 12.42
C LEU A 217 -0.95 0.79 11.56
N ILE A 218 -1.43 2.03 11.59
CA ILE A 218 -2.42 2.55 10.65
C ILE A 218 -1.83 3.75 9.91
N VAL A 219 -1.81 3.69 8.58
CA VAL A 219 -1.47 4.82 7.70
C VAL A 219 -2.67 5.21 6.86
N SER A 220 -2.93 6.50 6.68
CA SER A 220 -4.10 7.02 6.01
C SER A 220 -3.76 8.18 5.07
N ASN A 221 -4.74 8.56 4.25
CA ASN A 221 -4.67 9.74 3.39
C ASN A 221 -4.91 11.08 4.10
N GLY A 222 -4.82 11.12 5.43
CA GLY A 222 -4.96 12.35 6.22
C GLY A 222 -6.41 12.80 6.47
N ILE A 223 -7.39 12.08 5.93
CA ILE A 223 -8.81 12.28 6.23
C ILE A 223 -9.16 11.48 7.51
N PRO A 224 -9.95 12.03 8.45
CA PRO A 224 -10.35 11.30 9.65
C PRO A 224 -11.03 9.96 9.32
N LEU A 225 -10.66 8.87 9.99
CA LEU A 225 -11.09 7.50 9.64
C LEU A 225 -12.61 7.26 9.56
N ALA A 226 -13.42 8.12 10.17
CA ALA A 226 -14.88 8.05 10.13
C ALA A 226 -15.50 8.82 8.94
N SER A 227 -14.73 9.65 8.25
CA SER A 227 -15.21 10.54 7.19
C SER A 227 -15.19 9.88 5.82
N ALA A 228 -16.09 10.34 4.95
CA ALA A 228 -16.07 10.01 3.53
C ALA A 228 -14.75 10.41 2.86
N GLY A 229 -14.32 9.64 1.86
CA GLY A 229 -13.08 9.87 1.13
C GLY A 229 -11.82 9.34 1.84
N THR A 230 -11.94 8.85 3.07
CA THR A 230 -10.83 8.22 3.78
C THR A 230 -10.38 6.95 3.05
N SER A 231 -9.07 6.80 2.89
CA SER A 231 -8.42 5.55 2.53
C SER A 231 -7.29 5.28 3.52
N TYR A 232 -7.17 4.04 4.02
CA TYR A 232 -6.16 3.67 4.99
C TYR A 232 -5.76 2.19 4.91
N LEU A 233 -4.51 1.91 5.28
CA LEU A 233 -3.97 0.57 5.46
C LEU A 233 -3.82 0.28 6.94
N THR A 234 -4.09 -0.96 7.32
CA THR A 234 -3.91 -1.44 8.69
C THR A 234 -2.97 -2.63 8.69
N PHE A 235 -1.97 -2.58 9.56
CA PHE A 235 -0.96 -3.61 9.71
C PHE A 235 -0.87 -4.08 11.15
N SER A 236 -0.64 -5.38 11.33
CA SER A 236 -0.10 -5.91 12.58
C SER A 236 1.43 -5.82 12.54
N VAL A 237 2.02 -5.38 13.64
CA VAL A 237 3.47 -5.19 13.77
C VAL A 237 4.05 -6.48 14.36
N ALA A 238 5.00 -7.10 13.67
CA ALA A 238 5.63 -8.31 14.18
C ALA A 238 6.23 -8.05 15.58
N ALA A 239 5.95 -8.94 16.53
CA ALA A 239 6.64 -8.92 17.80
C ALA A 239 8.10 -9.24 17.52
N VAL A 240 9.02 -8.34 17.86
CA VAL A 240 10.46 -8.62 17.78
C VAL A 240 10.77 -9.61 18.90
N PRO A 241 11.17 -10.85 18.62
CA PRO A 241 11.63 -11.75 19.67
C PRO A 241 12.88 -11.08 20.25
N VAL A 242 12.83 -10.63 21.50
CA VAL A 242 14.01 -10.10 22.17
C VAL A 242 15.04 -11.23 22.14
N PRO A 243 16.15 -11.11 21.40
CA PRO A 243 17.09 -12.20 21.30
C PRO A 243 17.52 -12.56 22.71
N GLY A 244 17.50 -13.84 23.07
CA GLY A 244 17.92 -14.29 24.41
C GLY A 244 19.29 -13.74 24.84
N ALA A 245 20.12 -13.30 23.87
CA ALA A 245 21.33 -12.52 24.07
C ALA A 245 21.15 -11.23 24.90
N VAL A 246 20.05 -10.48 24.78
CA VAL A 246 19.80 -9.29 25.64
C VAL A 246 19.54 -9.72 27.08
N TRP A 247 18.84 -10.85 27.25
CA TRP A 247 18.64 -11.49 28.55
C TRP A 247 19.99 -11.97 29.14
N LEU A 248 20.83 -12.60 28.32
CA LEU A 248 22.16 -13.05 28.71
C LEU A 248 23.11 -11.89 29.02
N LEU A 249 23.05 -10.78 28.27
CA LEU A 249 23.88 -9.60 28.50
C LEU A 249 23.44 -8.87 29.78
N GLY A 250 22.14 -8.71 30.01
CA GLY A 250 21.61 -8.18 31.27
C GLY A 250 21.99 -9.04 32.48
N SER A 251 21.91 -10.36 32.32
CA SER A 251 22.34 -11.33 33.34
C SER A 251 23.84 -11.23 33.62
N ALA A 252 24.66 -11.12 32.58
CA ALA A 252 26.12 -11.01 32.68
C ALA A 252 26.55 -9.71 33.36
N ILE A 253 25.91 -8.58 33.06
CA ILE A 253 26.18 -7.29 33.73
C ILE A 253 25.76 -7.34 35.20
N GLY A 254 24.61 -7.95 35.50
CA GLY A 254 24.17 -8.18 36.88
C GLY A 254 25.16 -9.01 37.68
N LEU A 255 25.66 -10.11 37.10
CA LEU A 255 26.70 -10.97 37.70
C LEU A 255 28.03 -10.22 37.88
N LEU A 256 28.47 -9.43 36.91
CA LEU A 256 29.68 -8.59 37.02
C LEU A 256 29.59 -7.55 38.13
N GLY A 257 28.42 -6.93 38.30
CA GLY A 257 28.16 -6.01 39.42
C GLY A 257 28.23 -6.71 40.77
N LEU A 258 27.72 -7.94 40.86
CA LEU A 258 27.70 -8.74 42.09
C LEU A 258 29.11 -9.22 42.47
N VAL A 259 29.93 -9.60 41.49
CA VAL A 259 31.35 -9.96 41.70
C VAL A 259 32.15 -8.76 42.19
N ARG A 260 31.98 -7.57 41.59
CA ARG A 260 32.65 -6.34 42.07
C ARG A 260 32.30 -6.01 43.52
N ARG A 261 31.05 -6.20 43.93
CA ARG A 261 30.61 -5.91 45.30
C ARG A 261 31.21 -6.84 46.35
N ARG A 262 31.52 -8.09 45.99
CA ARG A 262 32.18 -9.06 46.89
C ARG A 262 33.69 -8.85 47.03
N ILE A 263 34.35 -8.22 46.06
CA ILE A 263 35.80 -7.94 46.13
C ILE A 263 36.09 -6.67 46.93
N ALA A 264 35.11 -5.76 47.02
CA ALA A 264 35.23 -4.49 47.74
C ALA A 264 34.81 -4.54 49.22
N ALA A 265 34.36 -5.70 49.72
CA ALA A 265 33.98 -5.95 51.12
C ALA A 265 34.95 -6.96 51.72
#